data_AF-A0A0F2MJZ7-F1
#
_entry.id   AF-A0A0F2MJZ7-F1
#
_cell.length_a   1.000
_cell.length_b   1.000
_cell.length_c   1.000
_cell.angle_alpha   90.00
_cell.angle_beta   90.00
_cell.angle_gamma   90.00
#
_symmetry.space_group_name_H-M   'P 1'
#
loop_
_entity.id
_entity.type
_entity.pdbx_description
1 polymer ?
#
loop_
_entity_poly.entity_id
_entity_poly.type
_entity_poly.pdbx_seq_one_letter_code
_entity_poly.pdbx_strand_id
1 'polypeptide(L)'
;MTSTIGIPIKLLNEAQGHIVTLEITSGQTYRGRLLEAEDNMNVQLKDITVTARDGRVSHLEQVYIRGSHVRFFIVPDMLRNAPMFRSRNARGRGVGLARGRATVSRARAGGRGGR
;
A
#
# COMPACT_ATOMS: atom_id res chain seq x y z
N MET A 1 -1.31 21.66 -9.33
CA MET A 1 -0.39 20.97 -8.41
C MET A 1 -0.93 19.57 -8.16
N THR A 2 -0.51 18.56 -8.91
CA THR A 2 -0.95 17.18 -8.67
C THR A 2 -0.05 16.59 -7.58
N SER A 3 -0.38 16.86 -6.32
CA SER A 3 0.27 16.18 -5.19
C SER A 3 0.11 14.69 -5.42
N THR A 4 1.22 13.99 -5.67
CA THR A 4 1.18 12.55 -5.93
C THR A 4 0.76 11.90 -4.63
N ILE A 5 -0.52 11.47 -4.52
CA ILE A 5 -1.08 10.87 -3.33
C ILE A 5 -0.14 9.74 -2.86
N GLY A 6 0.32 9.86 -1.61
CA GLY A 6 1.28 8.95 -1.02
C GLY A 6 0.73 7.52 -0.95
N ILE A 7 1.63 6.54 -0.99
CA ILE A 7 1.27 5.11 -0.84
C ILE A 7 0.43 4.88 0.43
N PRO A 8 0.75 5.46 1.61
CA PRO A 8 -0.08 5.24 2.81
C PRO A 8 -1.55 5.66 2.67
N ILE A 9 -1.82 6.82 2.03
CA ILE A 9 -3.18 7.31 1.82
C ILE A 9 -3.94 6.40 0.86
N LYS A 10 -3.29 5.98 -0.23
CA LYS A 10 -3.87 4.98 -1.14
C LYS A 10 -4.22 3.68 -0.41
N LEU A 11 -3.41 3.26 0.56
CA LEU A 11 -3.59 1.98 1.25
C LEU A 11 -4.81 2.06 2.16
N LEU A 12 -4.95 3.20 2.84
CA LEU A 12 -6.11 3.48 3.67
C LEU A 12 -7.41 3.52 2.83
N ASN A 13 -7.35 4.09 1.63
CA ASN A 13 -8.48 4.07 0.69
C ASN A 13 -8.83 2.65 0.24
N GLU A 14 -7.85 1.80 -0.06
CA GLU A 14 -8.08 0.38 -0.39
C GLU A 14 -8.64 -0.44 0.79
N ALA A 15 -8.43 0.02 2.03
CA ALA A 15 -8.98 -0.62 3.23
C ALA A 15 -10.46 -0.27 3.48
N GLN A 16 -11.06 0.65 2.72
CA GLN A 16 -12.48 0.97 2.84
C GLN A 16 -13.34 -0.28 2.63
N GLY A 17 -14.45 -0.37 3.38
CA GLY A 17 -15.34 -1.51 3.42
C GLY A 17 -14.89 -2.65 4.35
N HIS A 18 -13.64 -2.66 4.83
CA HIS A 18 -13.09 -3.74 5.66
C HIS A 18 -13.05 -3.38 7.15
N ILE A 19 -12.81 -4.39 7.99
CA ILE A 19 -12.53 -4.17 9.42
C ILE A 19 -11.11 -3.65 9.58
N VAL A 20 -10.98 -2.49 10.20
CA VAL A 20 -9.71 -1.87 10.57
C VAL A 20 -9.66 -1.67 12.07
N THR A 21 -8.44 -1.59 12.60
CA THR A 21 -8.20 -1.10 13.96
C THR A 21 -7.40 0.19 13.87
N LEU A 22 -7.73 1.20 14.67
CA LEU A 22 -6.90 2.39 14.81
C LEU A 22 -6.73 2.74 16.28
N GLU A 23 -5.61 3.37 16.60
CA GLU A 23 -5.35 3.94 17.91
C GLU A 23 -5.23 5.45 17.79
N ILE A 24 -5.89 6.18 18.69
CA ILE A 24 -5.78 7.64 18.75
C ILE A 24 -4.72 8.09 19.75
N THR A 25 -4.32 9.36 19.67
CA THR A 25 -3.25 9.94 20.50
C THR A 25 -3.51 9.82 22.01
N SER A 26 -4.78 9.84 22.43
CA SER A 26 -5.20 9.62 23.82
C SER A 26 -5.13 8.16 24.28
N GLY A 27 -4.83 7.22 23.38
CA GLY A 27 -4.56 5.81 23.68
C GLY A 27 -5.78 4.90 23.65
N GLN A 28 -6.97 5.39 23.27
CA GLN A 28 -8.10 4.50 22.98
C GLN A 28 -7.91 3.83 21.62
N THR A 29 -8.35 2.59 21.53
CA THR A 29 -8.34 1.80 20.31
C THR A 29 -9.75 1.61 19.79
N TYR A 30 -9.96 1.83 18.49
CA TYR A 30 -11.24 1.67 17.81
C TYR A 30 -11.09 0.56 16.77
N ARG A 31 -11.93 -0.47 16.86
CA ARG A 31 -11.98 -1.56 15.88
C ARG A 31 -13.37 -1.64 15.28
N GLY A 32 -13.48 -1.46 13.97
CA GLY A 32 -14.78 -1.43 13.29
C GLY A 32 -14.62 -1.43 11.78
N ARG A 33 -15.75 -1.37 11.06
CA ARG A 33 -15.76 -1.29 9.60
C ARG A 33 -15.43 0.12 9.13
N LEU A 34 -14.41 0.26 8.30
CA LEU A 34 -14.07 1.53 7.66
C LEU A 34 -15.09 1.84 6.56
N LEU A 35 -15.87 2.90 6.74
CA LEU A 35 -16.84 3.35 5.74
C LEU A 35 -16.18 4.30 4.74
N GLU A 36 -15.47 5.30 5.25
CA GLU A 36 -14.86 6.35 4.45
C GLU A 36 -13.51 6.75 5.05
N ALA A 37 -12.56 7.08 4.17
CA ALA A 37 -11.26 7.64 4.53
C ALA A 37 -10.94 8.81 3.59
N GLU A 38 -10.61 9.96 4.16
CA GLU A 38 -10.23 11.18 3.45
C GLU A 38 -8.70 11.30 3.30
N ASP A 39 -8.22 12.16 2.40
CA ASP A 39 -6.78 12.41 2.17
C ASP A 39 -6.05 13.00 3.39
N ASN A 40 -6.78 13.63 4.30
CA ASN A 40 -6.28 14.15 5.58
C ASN A 40 -6.32 13.09 6.71
N MET A 41 -6.63 11.83 6.37
CA MET A 41 -6.82 10.67 7.25
C MET A 41 -8.00 10.80 8.23
N ASN A 42 -8.93 11.73 8.01
CA ASN A 42 -10.23 11.64 8.67
C ASN A 42 -10.93 10.35 8.23
N VAL A 43 -11.57 9.67 9.18
CA VAL A 43 -12.22 8.39 8.90
C VAL A 43 -13.58 8.30 9.56
N GLN A 44 -14.47 7.57 8.89
CA GLN A 44 -15.75 7.17 9.44
C GLN A 44 -15.75 5.66 9.63
N LEU A 45 -16.05 5.22 10.85
CA LEU A 45 -16.21 3.80 11.18
C LEU A 45 -17.66 3.47 11.51
N LYS A 46 -18.03 2.20 11.37
CA LYS A 46 -19.31 1.62 11.80
C LYS A 46 -19.10 0.32 12.58
N ASP A 47 -20.05 -0.02 13.44
CA ASP A 47 -20.11 -1.26 14.21
C ASP A 47 -18.82 -1.45 15.01
N ILE A 48 -18.50 -0.44 15.84
CA ILE A 48 -17.20 -0.29 16.48
C ILE A 48 -17.19 -0.91 17.87
N THR A 49 -16.11 -1.62 18.16
CA THR A 49 -15.68 -1.95 19.52
C THR A 49 -14.56 -0.99 19.92
N VAL A 50 -14.76 -0.26 21.00
CA VAL A 50 -13.78 0.68 21.56
C VAL A 50 -13.16 0.07 22.80
N THR A 51 -11.83 0.10 22.87
CA THR A 51 -11.08 -0.27 24.06
C THR A 51 -10.44 0.99 24.64
N ALA A 52 -10.88 1.38 25.84
CA ALA A 52 -10.28 2.48 26.58
C ALA A 52 -8.90 2.09 27.12
N ARG A 53 -8.11 3.09 27.51
CA ARG A 53 -6.74 2.89 28.00
C ARG A 53 -6.67 2.03 29.27
N ASP A 54 -7.73 2.05 30.07
CA ASP A 54 -7.89 1.21 31.27
C ASP A 54 -8.38 -0.22 30.95
N GLY A 55 -8.52 -0.56 29.66
CA GLY A 55 -8.97 -1.86 29.18
C GLY A 55 -10.49 -2.03 29.11
N ARG A 56 -11.27 -1.02 29.52
CA ARG A 56 -12.74 -1.11 29.41
C ARG A 56 -13.17 -1.14 27.95
N VAL A 57 -14.10 -2.04 27.65
CA VAL A 57 -14.64 -2.23 26.31
C VAL A 57 -16.06 -1.65 26.22
N SER A 58 -16.33 -0.91 25.15
CA SER A 58 -17.67 -0.40 24.84
C SER A 58 -17.96 -0.54 23.34
N HIS A 59 -19.23 -0.39 22.97
CA HIS A 59 -19.70 -0.50 21.59
C HIS A 59 -20.27 0.84 21.12
N LEU A 60 -19.98 1.21 19.89
CA LEU A 60 -20.53 2.38 19.22
C LEU A 60 -21.06 1.97 17.86
N GLU A 61 -22.22 2.48 17.46
CA GLU A 61 -22.78 2.20 16.14
C GLU A 61 -21.98 2.88 15.03
N GLN A 62 -21.57 4.13 15.23
CA GLN A 62 -20.86 4.93 14.24
C GLN A 62 -19.96 5.97 14.93
N VAL A 63 -18.80 6.25 14.34
CA VAL A 63 -17.90 7.31 14.81
C VAL A 63 -17.21 8.00 13.64
N TYR A 64 -16.98 9.30 13.77
CA TYR A 64 -16.10 10.07 12.90
C TYR A 64 -14.87 10.50 13.69
N ILE A 65 -13.67 10.18 13.18
CA ILE A 65 -12.40 10.44 13.85
C ILE A 65 -11.56 11.34 12.95
N ARG A 66 -11.12 12.47 13.50
CA ARG A 66 -10.22 13.40 12.84
C ARG A 66 -8.83 12.76 12.68
N GLY A 67 -8.29 12.78 11.47
CA GLY A 67 -7.03 12.12 11.12
C GLY A 67 -5.82 12.60 11.93
N SER A 68 -5.80 13.88 12.33
CA SER A 68 -4.73 14.42 13.16
C SER A 68 -4.66 13.83 14.57
N HIS A 69 -5.69 13.13 15.04
CA HIS A 69 -5.68 12.41 16.31
C HIS A 69 -5.29 10.94 16.15
N VAL A 70 -5.13 10.41 14.94
CA VAL A 70 -4.78 9.01 14.73
C VAL A 70 -3.27 8.82 14.85
N ARG A 71 -2.85 7.81 15.62
CA ARG A 71 -1.44 7.42 15.78
C ARG A 71 -1.03 6.39 14.72
N PHE A 72 -1.84 5.36 14.54
CA PHE A 72 -1.64 4.35 13.51
C PHE A 72 -2.95 3.68 13.12
N PHE A 73 -2.92 3.01 11.96
CA PHE A 73 -3.95 2.10 11.49
C PHE A 73 -3.37 0.68 11.38
N ILE A 74 -4.21 -0.31 11.66
CA ILE A 74 -4.00 -1.71 11.34
C ILE A 74 -5.07 -2.05 10.31
N VAL A 75 -4.62 -2.37 9.10
CA VAL A 75 -5.47 -2.73 7.97
C VAL A 75 -5.42 -4.24 7.72
N PRO A 76 -6.38 -4.84 6.99
CA PRO A 76 -6.38 -6.26 6.70
C PRO A 76 -5.13 -6.75 5.97
N ASP A 77 -4.64 -7.93 6.36
CA ASP A 77 -3.43 -8.56 5.77
C ASP A 77 -3.55 -8.87 4.28
N MET A 78 -4.77 -8.94 3.72
CA MET A 78 -4.98 -9.13 2.28
C MET A 78 -4.35 -7.99 1.45
N LEU A 79 -4.20 -6.79 2.04
CA LEU A 79 -3.59 -5.63 1.39
C LEU A 79 -2.06 -5.72 1.31
N ARG A 80 -1.41 -6.70 1.95
CA ARG A 80 0.05 -6.88 1.92
C ARG A 80 0.64 -7.00 0.50
N ASN A 81 -0.15 -7.53 -0.43
CA ASN A 81 0.24 -7.78 -1.82
C ASN A 81 -0.36 -6.74 -2.78
N ALA A 82 -0.94 -5.66 -2.27
CA ALA A 82 -1.57 -4.62 -3.06
C ALA A 82 -0.59 -4.07 -4.12
N PRO A 83 -1.09 -3.76 -5.33
CA PRO A 83 -0.24 -3.40 -6.48
C PRO A 83 0.61 -2.15 -6.21
N MET A 84 0.18 -1.29 -5.31
CA MET A 84 0.90 -0.10 -4.86
C MET A 84 2.24 -0.36 -4.17
N PHE A 85 2.45 -1.55 -3.60
CA PHE A 85 3.74 -1.94 -3.02
C PHE A 85 4.72 -2.48 -4.06
N ARG A 86 4.26 -2.73 -5.30
CA ARG A 86 5.13 -3.21 -6.37
C ARG A 86 5.96 -2.04 -6.91
N SER A 87 7.29 -2.14 -6.78
CA SER A 87 8.21 -1.16 -7.35
C SER A 87 8.02 -1.08 -8.87
N ARG A 88 7.82 0.15 -9.39
CA ARG A 88 7.66 0.43 -10.82
C ARG A 88 8.88 0.01 -11.66
N ASN A 89 10.01 -0.26 -11.00
CA ASN A 89 11.27 -0.66 -11.64
C ASN A 89 11.31 -2.15 -12.05
N ALA A 90 10.32 -2.96 -11.66
CA ALA A 90 10.26 -4.36 -12.07
C ALA A 90 9.84 -4.57 -13.54
N ARG A 91 9.34 -3.53 -14.23
CA ARG A 91 8.95 -3.59 -15.66
C ARG A 91 10.06 -3.21 -16.64
N GLY A 92 11.32 -3.17 -16.22
CA GLY A 92 12.39 -2.55 -17.03
C GLY A 92 13.74 -3.26 -17.09
N ARG A 93 13.85 -4.54 -16.73
CA ARG A 93 15.12 -5.27 -16.84
C ARG A 93 14.92 -6.65 -17.47
N GLY A 94 15.00 -6.69 -18.80
CA GLY A 94 15.36 -7.90 -19.53
C GLY A 94 14.24 -8.60 -20.29
N VAL A 95 13.75 -7.99 -21.37
CA VAL A 95 13.26 -8.75 -22.54
C VAL A 95 13.70 -8.00 -23.80
N GLY A 96 14.79 -8.45 -24.44
CA GLY A 96 15.01 -8.13 -25.87
C GLY A 96 16.39 -7.69 -26.35
N LEU A 97 17.22 -6.96 -25.59
CA LEU A 97 18.41 -6.29 -26.21
C LEU A 97 19.75 -7.03 -26.12
N ALA A 98 19.88 -8.11 -25.33
CA ALA A 98 21.18 -8.75 -25.07
C ALA A 98 21.45 -10.03 -25.88
N ARG A 99 20.50 -10.52 -26.70
CA ARG A 99 20.67 -11.77 -27.46
C ARG A 99 21.05 -11.58 -28.94
N GLY A 100 21.22 -10.34 -29.40
CA GLY A 100 21.56 -10.05 -30.81
C GLY A 100 23.03 -9.69 -31.08
N ARG A 101 23.85 -9.41 -30.06
CA ARG A 101 25.25 -8.95 -30.27
C ARG A 101 26.31 -10.03 -30.20
N ALA A 102 26.02 -11.20 -29.63
CA ALA A 102 27.01 -12.27 -29.46
C ALA A 102 27.19 -13.15 -30.73
N THR A 103 26.29 -13.07 -31.71
CA THR A 103 26.37 -13.84 -32.96
C THR A 103 27.07 -13.09 -34.10
N VAL A 104 27.11 -11.76 -34.05
CA VAL A 104 27.71 -10.93 -35.14
C VAL A 104 29.24 -10.87 -35.07
N SER A 105 29.84 -11.03 -33.89
CA SER A 105 31.30 -11.02 -33.72
C SER A 105 31.99 -12.34 -34.04
N ARG A 106 31.26 -13.47 -34.14
CA ARG A 106 31.82 -14.76 -34.59
C ARG A 106 31.81 -14.95 -36.11
N ALA A 107 31.04 -14.15 -36.85
CA ALA A 107 30.98 -14.26 -38.32
C ALA A 107 32.14 -13.54 -39.04
N ARG A 108 32.99 -12.76 -38.33
CA ARG A 108 34.13 -12.04 -38.94
C ARG A 108 35.50 -12.67 -38.69
N ALA A 109 35.59 -13.78 -37.96
CA ALA A 109 36.87 -14.40 -37.57
C ALA A 109 37.16 -15.75 -38.25
N GLY A 110 36.46 -16.10 -39.34
CA GLY A 110 36.63 -17.39 -40.01
C GLY A 110 36.52 -17.30 -41.53
N GLY A 111 37.61 -16.91 -42.20
CA GLY A 111 37.69 -16.98 -43.67
C GLY A 111 39.10 -16.75 -44.21
N ARG A 112 39.85 -17.87 -44.39
CA ARG A 112 40.74 -18.24 -45.51
C ARG A 112 41.43 -17.08 -46.28
N GLY A 113 42.75 -17.01 -46.42
CA GLY A 113 43.70 -18.09 -46.69
C GLY A 113 43.54 -18.61 -48.12
N GLY A 114 44.36 -18.11 -49.06
CA GLY A 114 44.64 -18.79 -50.34
C GLY A 114 44.49 -17.96 -51.62
N ARG A 115 45.56 -17.29 -52.05
CA ARG A 115 46.24 -17.43 -53.36
C ARG A 115 47.38 -16.42 -53.47
#